data_AF-A0A2M7SS68-F1
#
_entry.id   AF-A0A2M7SS68-F1
#
_cell.length_a   1.000
_cell.length_b   1.000
_cell.length_c   1.000
_cell.angle_alpha   90.00
_cell.angle_beta   90.00
_cell.angle_gamma   90.00
#
_symmetry.space_group_name_H-M   'P 1'
#
loop_
_entity.id
_entity.type
_entity.pdbx_description
1 polymer ?
#
loop_
_entity_poly.entity_id
_entity_poly.type
_entity_poly.pdbx_seq_one_letter_code
_entity_poly.pdbx_strand_id
1 'polypeptide(L)'
;MTLVLGIDPGTATTGYGLVRDLPDGSLQVVDYGTFVTPAGRPAAERLSMLYHRLQEMLLLHHPDSAAVEKLFFQSNVKTAIAVGQARGVV
;
A
#
# COMPACT_ATOMS: atom_id res chain seq x y z
N MET A 1 -21.42 1.91 7.32
CA MET A 1 -20.65 1.09 6.36
C MET A 1 -19.43 1.92 6.02
N THR A 2 -18.27 1.33 6.19
CA THR A 2 -16.94 1.89 6.27
C THR A 2 -16.09 1.06 5.32
N LEU A 3 -15.47 1.72 4.36
CA LEU A 3 -14.50 1.13 3.46
C LEU A 3 -13.10 1.41 4.00
N VAL A 4 -12.36 0.34 4.30
CA VAL A 4 -11.00 0.42 4.85
C VAL A 4 -10.01 -0.09 3.82
N LEU A 5 -8.93 0.66 3.62
CA LEU A 5 -7.79 0.30 2.80
C LEU A 5 -6.66 -0.25 3.69
N GLY A 6 -6.18 -1.46 3.44
CA GLY A 6 -4.96 -2.01 4.03
C GLY A 6 -3.79 -1.96 3.04
N ILE A 7 -2.59 -1.61 3.51
CA ILE A 7 -1.38 -1.49 2.69
C ILE A 7 -0.20 -2.19 3.38
N ASP A 8 0.48 -3.05 2.62
CA ASP A 8 1.77 -3.67 2.94
C ASP A 8 2.86 -3.04 2.05
N PRO A 9 3.60 -2.03 2.54
CA PRO A 9 4.50 -1.23 1.72
C PRO A 9 5.83 -1.93 1.43
N GLY A 10 6.22 -1.94 0.15
CA GLY A 10 7.53 -2.38 -0.29
C GLY A 10 8.05 -1.56 -1.48
N THR A 11 9.34 -1.67 -1.77
CA THR A 11 9.93 -0.91 -2.91
C THR A 11 9.70 -1.60 -4.24
N ALA A 12 9.72 -2.93 -4.29
CA ALA A 12 9.48 -3.72 -5.50
C ALA A 12 8.00 -4.04 -5.67
N THR A 13 7.38 -4.36 -4.54
CA THR A 13 6.07 -4.96 -4.46
C THR A 13 5.37 -4.31 -3.28
N THR A 14 4.23 -3.64 -3.50
CA THR A 14 3.36 -3.11 -2.44
C THR A 14 2.02 -3.78 -2.55
N GLY A 15 1.62 -4.52 -1.51
CA GLY A 15 0.30 -5.15 -1.44
C GLY A 15 -0.76 -4.16 -0.98
N TYR A 16 -1.99 -4.31 -1.48
CA TYR A 16 -3.14 -3.55 -0.99
C TYR A 16 -4.41 -4.41 -0.94
N GLY A 17 -5.35 -4.02 -0.08
CA GLY A 17 -6.68 -4.62 -0.02
C GLY A 17 -7.71 -3.63 0.50
N LEU A 18 -8.92 -3.68 -0.06
CA LEU A 18 -10.07 -2.88 0.34
C LEU A 18 -11.16 -3.81 0.90
N VAL A 19 -11.59 -3.53 2.13
CA VAL A 19 -12.61 -4.31 2.82
C VAL A 19 -13.70 -3.37 3.33
N ARG A 20 -14.96 -3.79 3.18
CA ARG A 20 -16.14 -3.05 3.61
C ARG A 20 -16.91 -3.85 4.66
N ASP A 21 -17.33 -3.20 5.75
CA ASP A 21 -18.28 -3.80 6.69
C ASP A 21 -19.72 -3.73 6.14
N LEU A 22 -20.49 -4.78 6.39
CA LEU A 22 -21.90 -4.89 6.04
C LEU A 22 -22.80 -4.69 7.26
N PRO A 23 -24.08 -4.32 7.08
CA PRO A 23 -25.01 -4.09 8.20
C PRO A 23 -25.22 -5.31 9.11
N ASP A 24 -24.98 -6.52 8.60
CA ASP A 24 -25.07 -7.78 9.34
C ASP A 24 -23.79 -8.13 10.12
N GLY A 25 -22.78 -7.25 10.08
CA GLY A 25 -21.48 -7.45 10.73
C GLY A 25 -20.48 -8.28 9.91
N SER A 26 -20.85 -8.77 8.73
CA SER A 26 -19.92 -9.47 7.83
C SER A 26 -19.01 -8.49 7.09
N LEU A 27 -17.90 -9.03 6.54
CA LEU A 27 -16.94 -8.26 5.76
C LEU A 27 -17.03 -8.64 4.28
N GLN A 28 -17.03 -7.64 3.41
CA GLN A 28 -16.97 -7.79 1.95
C GLN A 28 -15.58 -7.38 1.44
N VAL A 29 -14.96 -8.24 0.65
CA VAL A 29 -13.78 -7.87 -0.15
C VAL A 29 -14.24 -7.02 -1.33
N VAL A 30 -13.70 -5.81 -1.45
CA VAL A 30 -14.06 -4.85 -2.50
C VAL A 30 -13.05 -4.87 -3.64
N ASP A 31 -11.76 -4.79 -3.32
CA ASP A 31 -10.66 -4.93 -4.27
C ASP A 31 -9.40 -5.37 -3.54
N TYR A 32 -8.44 -5.96 -4.24
CA TYR A 32 -7.12 -6.26 -3.71
C TYR A 32 -6.14 -6.48 -4.84
N GLY A 33 -4.87 -6.30 -4.53
CA GLY A 33 -3.84 -6.52 -5.53
C GLY A 33 -2.47 -6.13 -5.06
N THR A 34 -1.61 -5.90 -6.05
CA THR A 34 -0.21 -5.63 -5.81
C THR A 34 0.33 -4.66 -6.85
N PHE A 35 0.95 -3.58 -6.39
CA PHE A 35 1.72 -2.70 -7.24
C PHE A 35 3.13 -3.24 -7.39
N VAL A 36 3.52 -3.55 -8.62
CA VAL A 36 4.86 -4.05 -8.95
C VAL A 36 5.61 -2.99 -9.73
N THR A 37 6.81 -2.64 -9.27
CA THR A 37 7.70 -1.73 -9.99
C THR A 37 8.83 -2.50 -10.69
N PRO A 38 9.20 -2.14 -11.93
CA PRO A 38 10.26 -2.84 -12.66
C PRO A 38 11.61 -2.79 -11.94
N ALA A 39 12.30 -3.92 -11.90
CA ALA A 39 13.69 -3.99 -11.47
C ALA A 39 14.60 -3.14 -12.39
N GLY A 40 15.69 -2.61 -11.84
CA GLY A 40 16.67 -1.81 -12.59
C GLY A 40 16.31 -0.34 -12.78
N ARG A 41 15.10 0.09 -12.45
CA ARG A 41 14.76 1.53 -12.42
C ARG A 41 15.29 2.23 -11.17
N PRO A 42 15.65 3.53 -11.25
CA PRO A 42 16.03 4.34 -10.10
C PRO A 42 14.95 4.32 -9.01
N ALA A 43 15.37 4.37 -7.74
CA ALA A 43 14.46 4.34 -6.59
C ALA A 43 13.41 5.46 -6.65
N ALA A 44 13.81 6.68 -7.03
CA ALA A 44 12.90 7.83 -7.16
C ALA A 44 11.77 7.58 -8.18
N GLU A 45 12.07 6.96 -9.32
CA GLU A 45 11.04 6.59 -10.31
C GLU A 45 10.08 5.55 -9.74
N ARG A 46 10.60 4.54 -9.04
CA ARG A 46 9.77 3.47 -8.46
C ARG A 46 8.84 4.02 -7.37
N LEU A 47 9.34 4.93 -6.53
CA LEU A 47 8.54 5.64 -5.53
C LEU A 47 7.47 6.53 -6.18
N SER A 48 7.82 7.23 -7.26
CA SER A 48 6.86 8.02 -8.04
C SER A 48 5.77 7.12 -8.66
N MET A 49 6.13 5.97 -9.23
CA MET A 49 5.15 5.00 -9.74
C MET A 49 4.20 4.53 -8.63
N LEU A 50 4.73 4.21 -7.46
CA LEU A 50 3.91 3.82 -6.31
C LEU A 50 2.93 4.94 -5.92
N TYR A 51 3.40 6.19 -5.85
CA TYR A 51 2.58 7.37 -5.54
C TYR A 51 1.39 7.51 -6.50
N HIS A 52 1.64 7.48 -7.81
CA HIS A 52 0.58 7.65 -8.81
C HIS A 52 -0.46 6.53 -8.74
N ARG A 53 -0.03 5.28 -8.57
CA ARG A 53 -0.93 4.12 -8.44
C ARG A 53 -1.78 4.20 -7.17
N LEU A 54 -1.19 4.65 -6.07
CA LEU A 54 -1.91 4.85 -4.82
C LEU A 54 -2.95 5.98 -4.98
N GLN A 55 -2.58 7.10 -5.59
CA GLN A 55 -3.49 8.21 -5.87
C GLN A 55 -4.68 7.78 -6.76
N GLU A 56 -4.42 7.05 -7.84
CA GLU A 56 -5.49 6.50 -8.70
C GLU A 56 -6.48 5.64 -7.91
N MET A 57 -5.97 4.77 -7.03
CA MET A 57 -6.79 3.88 -6.22
C MET A 57 -7.58 4.65 -5.13
N LEU A 58 -6.97 5.65 -4.48
CA LEU A 58 -7.66 6.52 -3.53
C LEU A 58 -8.78 7.34 -4.20
N LEU A 59 -8.55 7.83 -5.41
CA LEU A 59 -9.55 8.56 -6.20
C LEU A 59 -10.65 7.65 -6.75
N LEU A 60 -10.35 6.39 -7.04
CA LEU A 60 -11.34 5.44 -7.54
C LEU A 60 -12.28 4.96 -6.42
N HIS A 61 -11.74 4.69 -5.23
CA HIS A 61 -12.49 4.00 -4.18
C HIS A 61 -12.93 4.89 -3.02
N HIS A 62 -12.26 6.02 -2.78
CA HIS A 62 -12.55 6.92 -1.66
C HIS A 62 -12.71 6.21 -0.30
N PRO A 63 -11.71 5.45 0.17
CA PRO A 63 -11.81 4.76 1.45
C PRO A 63 -11.94 5.75 2.62
N ASP A 64 -12.71 5.37 3.64
CA ASP A 64 -12.93 6.19 4.85
C ASP A 64 -11.69 6.21 5.76
N SER A 65 -10.90 5.13 5.73
CA SER A 65 -9.67 5.00 6.50
C SER A 65 -8.67 4.09 5.82
N ALA A 66 -7.39 4.25 6.18
CA ALA A 66 -6.31 3.40 5.73
C ALA A 66 -5.49 2.87 6.91
N ALA A 67 -5.05 1.62 6.79
CA ALA A 67 -4.13 0.95 7.69
C ALA A 67 -2.85 0.58 6.93
N VAL A 68 -1.70 0.85 7.53
CA VAL A 68 -0.39 0.56 6.92
C VAL A 68 0.39 -0.33 7.87
N GLU A 69 1.01 -1.38 7.34
CA GLU A 69 1.78 -2.32 8.15
C GLU A 69 2.93 -1.60 8.91
N LYS A 70 3.12 -1.99 10.16
CA LYS A 70 4.27 -1.55 10.96
C LYS A 70 5.51 -2.31 10.54
N LEU A 71 6.56 -1.58 10.19
CA LEU A 71 7.84 -2.15 9.81
C LEU A 71 8.58 -2.72 11.04
N PHE A 72 9.01 -3.98 10.97
CA PHE A 72 9.91 -4.62 11.94
C PHE A 72 11.24 -4.92 11.27
N PHE A 73 12.34 -4.36 11.77
CA PHE A 73 13.68 -4.58 11.23
C PHE A 73 14.59 -5.20 12.28
N GLN A 74 15.29 -6.29 11.95
CA GLN A 74 16.22 -6.97 12.85
C GLN A 74 17.71 -6.68 12.56
N SER A 75 18.12 -6.38 11.31
CA SER A 75 19.58 -6.29 11.03
C SER A 75 20.03 -5.58 9.74
N ASN A 76 19.19 -5.35 8.73
CA ASN A 76 19.65 -4.76 7.45
C ASN A 76 19.15 -3.32 7.24
N VAL A 77 19.97 -2.35 7.67
CA VAL A 77 19.68 -0.90 7.62
C VAL A 77 19.39 -0.40 6.19
N LYS A 78 20.07 -0.94 5.16
CA LYS A 78 19.85 -0.51 3.77
C LYS A 78 18.44 -0.84 3.28
N THR A 79 17.97 -2.06 3.53
CA THR A 79 16.62 -2.48 3.19
C THR A 79 15.58 -1.72 4.01
N ALA A 80 15.88 -1.46 5.27
CA ALA A 80 15.00 -0.69 6.16
C ALA A 80 14.74 0.72 5.66
N ILE A 81 15.78 1.44 5.23
CA ILE A 81 15.65 2.78 4.64
C ILE A 81 14.81 2.72 3.36
N ALA A 82 15.09 1.76 2.48
CA ALA A 82 14.37 1.63 1.22
C ALA A 82 12.86 1.37 1.43
N VAL A 83 12.51 0.45 2.32
CA VAL A 83 11.10 0.18 2.66
C VAL A 83 10.47 1.36 3.40
N GLY A 84 11.23 2.05 4.26
CA GLY A 84 10.79 3.29 4.91
C GLY A 84 10.43 4.39 3.91
N GLN A 85 11.16 4.51 2.80
CA GLN A 85 10.82 5.44 1.72
C GLN A 85 9.51 5.06 1.03
N ALA A 86 9.30 3.77 0.73
CA ALA A 86 8.04 3.29 0.15
C ALA A 86 6.86 3.54 1.09
N ARG A 87 7.04 3.32 2.40
CA ARG A 87 6.05 3.69 3.42
C ARG A 87 5.80 5.20 3.47
N GLY A 88 6.81 6.05 3.25
CA GLY A 88 6.63 7.50 3.22
C GLY A 88 5.86 8.02 2.01
N VAL A 89 5.71 7.21 0.97
CA VAL A 89 4.82 7.50 -0.18
C VAL A 89 3.35 7.26 0.17
N VAL A 90 3.10 6.32 1.08
CA VAL A 90 1.77 5.93 1.57
C VAL A 90 1.28 6.93 2.61
#